data_AF-A0A8S9YHF9-F1
#
_entry.id   AF-A0A8S9YHF9-F1
#
_cell.length_a   1.000
_cell.length_b   1.000
_cell.length_c   1.000
_cell.angle_alpha   90.00
_cell.angle_beta   90.00
_cell.angle_gamma   90.00
#
_symmetry.space_group_name_H-M   'P 1'
#
loop_
_entity.id
_entity.type
_entity.pdbx_description
1 polymer ?
#
loop_
_entity_poly.entity_id
_entity_poly.type
_entity_poly.pdbx_seq_one_letter_code
_entity_poly.pdbx_strand_id
1 'polypeptide(L)'
;MENQNGLDKPDIPDMKYEYLDHTADVQLHSWGDSLAEAFEQIAMAMFGYMTTNYDTVEMLETYETEAEGHDGLSLLFHFLDEWLFAFSAEPYFIPRVSYVAFSSY
;
A
#
# COMPACT_ATOMS: atom_id res chain seq x y z
N MET A 1 15.15 32.73 41.71
CA MET A 1 15.86 33.48 40.66
C MET A 1 17.08 32.64 40.32
N GLU A 2 17.25 31.99 39.16
CA GLU A 2 16.54 31.87 37.90
C GLU A 2 16.74 30.44 37.39
N ASN A 3 15.77 29.91 36.66
CA ASN A 3 15.87 28.66 35.90
C ASN A 3 17.00 28.75 34.86
N GLN A 4 17.58 27.61 34.48
CA GLN A 4 17.89 27.31 33.08
C GLN A 4 18.26 25.83 32.87
N ASN A 5 17.24 25.05 32.48
CA ASN A 5 17.42 23.87 31.64
C ASN A 5 18.10 24.33 30.34
N GLY A 6 19.17 23.66 29.91
CA GLY A 6 19.83 24.02 28.67
C GLY A 6 20.74 22.91 28.17
N LEU A 7 20.16 21.77 27.78
CA LEU A 7 20.82 20.98 26.74
C LEU A 7 20.76 21.87 25.49
N ASP A 8 21.88 22.51 25.14
CA ASP A 8 22.00 23.29 23.91
C ASP A 8 21.55 22.40 22.75
N LYS A 9 20.48 22.83 22.06
CA LYS A 9 20.02 22.14 20.86
C LYS A 9 21.15 22.26 19.83
N PRO A 10 21.62 21.15 19.24
CA PRO A 10 22.61 21.24 18.19
C PRO A 10 22.04 22.04 17.02
N ASP A 11 22.90 22.86 16.41
CA ASP A 11 22.53 23.63 15.23
C ASP A 11 22.07 22.70 14.11
N ILE A 12 21.03 23.13 13.40
CA ILE A 12 20.50 22.39 12.26
C ILE A 12 21.58 22.38 11.17
N PRO A 13 22.04 21.20 10.70
CA PRO A 13 23.11 21.12 9.73
C PRO A 13 22.65 21.59 8.36
N ASP A 14 23.59 22.09 7.56
CA ASP A 14 23.34 22.48 6.18
C ASP A 14 22.78 21.30 5.38
N MET A 15 21.70 21.55 4.64
CA MET A 15 21.07 20.58 3.76
C MET A 15 22.00 20.25 2.58
N LYS A 16 22.52 19.02 2.54
CA LYS A 16 23.44 18.50 1.51
C LYS A 16 22.84 17.30 0.75
N TYR A 17 21.59 17.45 0.32
CA TYR A 17 20.91 16.48 -0.54
C TYR A 17 20.11 17.22 -1.61
N GLU A 18 19.88 16.55 -2.75
CA GLU A 18 18.98 17.01 -3.80
C GLU A 18 17.97 15.90 -4.13
N TYR A 19 16.76 16.27 -4.54
CA TYR A 19 15.78 15.35 -5.06
C TYR A 19 15.85 15.38 -6.58
N LEU A 20 16.10 14.23 -7.18
CA LEU A 20 16.13 14.05 -8.63
C LEU A 20 14.78 13.50 -9.11
N ASP A 21 14.42 13.82 -10.35
CA ASP A 21 13.20 13.32 -10.97
C ASP A 21 13.16 11.78 -10.89
N HIS A 22 12.10 11.27 -10.28
CA HIS A 22 11.68 9.90 -10.49
C HIS A 22 10.17 9.98 -10.68
N THR A 23 9.68 9.62 -11.86
CA THR A 23 8.24 9.54 -12.14
C THR A 23 7.56 8.80 -11.00
N ALA A 24 6.78 9.53 -10.18
CA ALA A 24 6.21 9.03 -8.94
C ALA A 24 5.24 7.86 -9.17
N ASP A 25 4.72 7.75 -10.41
CA ASP A 25 3.77 6.73 -10.82
C ASP A 25 4.48 5.48 -11.35
N VAL A 26 3.98 4.31 -10.94
CA VAL A 26 4.38 3.00 -11.46
C VAL A 26 3.20 2.38 -12.21
N GLN A 27 3.46 1.80 -13.38
CA GLN A 27 2.47 0.96 -14.05
C GLN A 27 2.62 -0.48 -13.54
N LEU A 28 1.55 -0.98 -12.93
CA LEU A 28 1.45 -2.39 -12.54
C LEU A 28 0.75 -3.17 -13.64
N HIS A 29 1.30 -4.33 -13.99
CA HIS A 29 0.72 -5.25 -14.96
C HIS A 29 0.67 -6.64 -14.34
N SER A 30 -0.54 -7.18 -14.17
CA SER A 30 -0.80 -8.50 -13.65
C SER A 30 -1.54 -9.37 -14.68
N TRP A 31 -1.52 -10.67 -14.45
CA TRP A 31 -2.23 -11.67 -15.25
C TRP A 31 -2.58 -12.87 -14.36
N GLY A 32 -3.42 -13.76 -14.87
CA GLY A 32 -3.82 -15.01 -14.22
C GLY A 32 -4.62 -15.89 -15.18
N ASP A 33 -4.87 -17.14 -14.79
CA ASP A 33 -5.73 -18.09 -15.49
C ASP A 33 -7.21 -17.67 -15.43
N SER A 34 -7.55 -16.73 -14.53
CA SER A 34 -8.85 -16.10 -14.43
C SER A 34 -8.75 -14.61 -14.15
N LEU A 35 -9.85 -13.87 -14.37
CA LEU A 35 -9.94 -12.46 -13.98
C LEU A 35 -9.74 -12.27 -12.46
N ALA A 36 -10.20 -13.22 -11.65
CA ALA A 36 -10.06 -13.18 -10.20
C ALA A 36 -8.60 -13.25 -9.81
N GLU A 37 -7.87 -14.20 -10.40
CA GLU A 37 -6.43 -14.33 -10.18
C GLU A 37 -5.67 -13.07 -10.65
N ALA A 38 -6.05 -12.46 -11.79
CA ALA A 38 -5.44 -11.20 -12.22
C ALA A 38 -5.66 -10.05 -11.21
N PHE A 39 -6.82 -10.00 -10.56
CA PHE A 39 -7.14 -9.05 -9.47
C PHE A 39 -6.38 -9.37 -8.18
N GLU A 40 -6.23 -10.64 -7.83
CA GLU A 40 -5.40 -11.06 -6.70
C GLU A 40 -3.94 -10.62 -6.92
N GLN A 41 -3.41 -10.90 -8.10
CA GLN A 41 -2.03 -10.57 -8.49
C GLN A 41 -1.76 -9.06 -8.55
N ILE A 42 -2.73 -8.23 -8.99
CA ILE A 42 -2.51 -6.76 -9.03
C ILE A 42 -2.45 -6.15 -7.63
N ALA A 43 -3.25 -6.65 -6.68
CA ALA A 43 -3.14 -6.24 -5.27
C ALA A 43 -1.77 -6.64 -4.71
N MET A 44 -1.33 -7.88 -4.94
CA MET A 44 0.01 -8.33 -4.53
C MET A 44 1.13 -7.50 -5.18
N ALA A 45 0.98 -7.10 -6.45
CA ALA A 45 1.93 -6.24 -7.14
C ALA A 45 2.02 -4.84 -6.52
N MET A 46 0.88 -4.25 -6.13
CA MET A 46 0.83 -2.95 -5.46
C MET A 46 1.62 -2.96 -4.15
N PHE A 47 1.33 -3.93 -3.29
CA PHE A 47 2.08 -4.08 -2.05
C PHE A 47 3.53 -4.52 -2.30
N GLY A 48 3.78 -5.26 -3.40
CA GLY A 48 5.09 -5.64 -3.94
C GLY A 48 6.01 -4.44 -4.11
N TYR A 49 5.44 -3.35 -4.61
CA TYR A 49 6.12 -2.09 -4.81
C TYR A 49 6.28 -1.29 -3.50
N MET A 50 5.29 -1.33 -2.61
CA MET A 50 5.29 -0.57 -1.35
C MET A 50 6.18 -1.19 -0.27
N THR A 51 6.30 -2.53 -0.23
CA THR A 51 6.99 -3.27 0.83
C THR A 51 8.21 -3.99 0.27
N THR A 52 9.40 -3.56 0.69
CA THR A 52 10.67 -4.11 0.20
C THR A 52 10.96 -5.53 0.69
N ASN A 53 10.25 -6.02 1.73
CA ASN A 53 10.46 -7.34 2.30
C ASN A 53 9.16 -8.01 2.78
N TYR A 54 8.59 -8.87 1.95
CA TYR A 54 7.38 -9.64 2.28
C TYR A 54 7.62 -10.86 3.16
N ASP A 55 8.86 -11.35 3.25
CA ASP A 55 9.15 -12.57 4.00
C ASP A 55 9.01 -12.36 5.52
N THR A 56 8.95 -11.10 5.96
CA THR A 56 8.69 -10.73 7.35
C THR A 56 7.21 -10.55 7.68
N VAL A 57 6.31 -10.64 6.69
CA VAL A 57 4.86 -10.49 6.92
C VAL A 57 4.29 -11.81 7.43
N GLU A 58 3.89 -11.84 8.70
CA GLU A 58 3.23 -12.98 9.33
C GLU A 58 1.72 -12.96 9.09
N MET A 59 1.15 -14.11 8.72
CA MET A 59 -0.30 -14.27 8.49
C MET A 59 -1.04 -14.53 9.82
N LEU A 60 -1.18 -13.49 10.64
CA LEU A 60 -1.81 -13.59 11.96
C LEU A 60 -3.34 -13.41 11.93
N GLU A 61 -3.84 -12.66 10.95
CA GLU A 61 -5.26 -12.31 10.84
C GLU A 61 -5.72 -12.28 9.38
N THR A 62 -7.03 -12.21 9.18
CA THR A 62 -7.66 -12.06 7.87
C THR A 62 -8.40 -10.74 7.84
N TYR A 63 -8.28 -10.03 6.72
CA TYR A 63 -8.98 -8.79 6.45
C TYR A 63 -9.83 -8.95 5.19
N GLU A 64 -11.08 -8.55 5.27
CA GLU A 64 -12.04 -8.61 4.18
C GLU A 64 -12.39 -7.19 3.73
N THR A 65 -12.41 -6.98 2.42
CA THR A 65 -12.79 -5.73 1.78
C THR A 65 -13.70 -6.03 0.60
N GLU A 66 -14.62 -5.10 0.33
CA GLU A 66 -15.57 -5.16 -0.77
C GLU A 66 -15.41 -3.92 -1.64
N ALA A 67 -15.45 -4.09 -2.96
CA ALA A 67 -15.40 -2.99 -3.91
C ALA A 67 -16.46 -3.18 -4.99
N GLU A 68 -17.10 -2.07 -5.37
CA GLU A 68 -18.09 -2.04 -6.45
C GLU A 68 -17.65 -1.08 -7.55
N GLY A 69 -17.99 -1.39 -8.80
CA GLY A 69 -17.68 -0.54 -9.95
C GLY A 69 -18.76 -0.64 -11.01
N HIS A 70 -18.95 0.44 -11.78
CA HIS A 70 -19.91 0.47 -12.89
C HIS A 70 -19.37 -0.20 -14.17
N ASP A 71 -18.07 -0.47 -14.21
CA ASP A 71 -17.35 -1.21 -15.24
C ASP A 71 -16.08 -1.85 -14.66
N GLY A 72 -15.33 -2.61 -15.47
CA GLY A 72 -14.13 -3.29 -15.00
C GLY A 72 -13.00 -2.35 -14.56
N LEU A 73 -12.90 -1.14 -15.12
CA LEU A 73 -11.85 -0.19 -14.77
C LEU A 73 -12.14 0.50 -13.44
N SER A 74 -13.37 0.96 -13.25
CA SER A 74 -13.85 1.52 -11.99
C SER A 74 -13.80 0.49 -10.85
N LEU A 75 -14.16 -0.77 -11.13
CA LEU A 75 -14.03 -1.86 -10.16
C LEU A 75 -12.57 -2.08 -9.75
N LEU A 76 -11.65 -2.14 -10.71
CA LEU A 76 -10.22 -2.29 -10.43
C LEU A 76 -9.68 -1.10 -9.63
N PHE A 77 -10.10 0.11 -9.97
CA PHE A 77 -9.70 1.32 -9.25
C PHE A 77 -10.15 1.27 -7.79
N HIS A 78 -11.45 1.05 -7.53
CA HIS A 78 -11.96 0.98 -6.15
C HIS A 78 -11.36 -0.22 -5.39
N PHE A 79 -11.16 -1.36 -6.05
CA PHE A 79 -10.50 -2.52 -5.44
C PHE A 79 -9.09 -2.19 -4.93
N LEU A 80 -8.27 -1.51 -5.74
CA LEU A 80 -6.93 -1.11 -5.31
C LEU A 80 -6.96 0.01 -4.25
N ASP A 81 -7.93 0.93 -4.34
CA ASP A 81 -8.11 2.02 -3.39
C ASP A 81 -8.47 1.49 -1.99
N GLU A 82 -9.36 0.51 -1.89
CA GLU A 82 -9.72 -0.14 -0.63
C GLU A 82 -8.51 -0.86 0.01
N TRP A 83 -7.70 -1.57 -0.79
CA TRP A 83 -6.48 -2.19 -0.28
C TRP A 83 -5.44 -1.14 0.15
N LEU A 84 -5.29 -0.07 -0.61
CA LEU A 84 -4.41 1.04 -0.24
C LEU A 84 -4.88 1.71 1.05
N PHE A 85 -6.19 1.84 1.24
CA PHE A 85 -6.78 2.37 2.46
C PHE A 85 -6.50 1.46 3.65
N ALA A 86 -6.74 0.14 3.53
CA ALA A 86 -6.48 -0.83 4.60
C ALA A 86 -5.01 -0.83 5.06
N PHE A 87 -4.09 -0.51 4.15
CA PHE A 87 -2.67 -0.35 4.45
C PHE A 87 -2.31 1.01 5.05
N SER A 88 -2.94 2.09 4.57
CA SER A 88 -2.58 3.46 4.94
C SER A 88 -3.28 3.95 6.22
N ALA A 89 -4.43 3.38 6.55
CA ALA A 89 -5.23 3.69 7.73
C ALA A 89 -5.37 2.43 8.62
N GLU A 90 -5.87 2.60 9.85
CA GLU A 90 -6.22 1.44 10.69
C GLU A 90 -7.02 0.41 9.87
N PRO A 91 -6.61 -0.87 9.83
CA PRO A 91 -5.68 -1.54 10.75
C PRO A 91 -4.19 -1.58 10.35
N TYR A 92 -3.75 -0.90 9.27
CA TYR A 92 -2.40 -1.01 8.69
C TYR A 92 -2.07 -2.43 8.19
N PHE A 93 -3.04 -3.04 7.49
CA PHE A 93 -2.95 -4.41 7.04
C PHE A 93 -2.08 -4.56 5.79
N ILE A 94 -1.25 -5.60 5.76
CA ILE A 94 -0.44 -5.98 4.60
C ILE A 94 -0.81 -7.43 4.23
N PRO A 95 -1.42 -7.69 3.06
CA PRO A 95 -1.76 -9.05 2.67
C PRO A 95 -0.50 -9.83 2.28
N ARG A 96 -0.41 -11.08 2.74
CA ARG A 96 0.59 -12.05 2.22
C ARG A 96 0.04 -12.90 1.07
N VAL A 97 -1.27 -13.11 1.09
CA VAL A 97 -2.08 -13.82 0.09
C VAL A 97 -3.40 -13.07 -0.03
N SER A 98 -3.92 -12.95 -1.24
CA SER A 98 -5.24 -12.39 -1.53
C SER A 98 -6.10 -13.44 -2.22
N TYR A 99 -7.41 -13.40 -1.95
CA TYR A 99 -8.42 -14.20 -2.64
C TYR A 99 -9.54 -13.27 -3.09
N VAL A 100 -10.00 -13.42 -4.34
CA VAL A 100 -11.04 -12.57 -4.93
C VAL A 100 -12.21 -13.43 -5.39
N ALA A 101 -13.40 -13.04 -4.95
CA ALA A 101 -14.66 -13.57 -5.45
C ALA A 101 -15.48 -12.45 -6.09
N PHE A 102 -15.96 -12.68 -7.31
CA PHE A 102 -16.92 -11.78 -7.94
C PHE A 102 -18.34 -12.22 -7.57
N SER A 103 -19.13 -11.30 -7.02
CA SER A 103 -20.56 -11.48 -6.84
C SER A 103 -21.29 -10.73 -7.95
N SER A 104 -22.21 -11.42 -8.63
CA SER A 104 -23.17 -10.82 -9.56
C SER A 104 -24.55 -10.85 -8.92
N TYR A 105 -25.22 -9.70 -8.84
CA TYR A 105 -26.64 -9.61 -8.49
C TYR A 105 -27.54 -10.22 -9.59
#